data_AF-A0A8T5THE5-F1
#
_entry.id   AF-A0A8T5THE5-F1
#
_cell.length_a   1.000
_cell.length_b   1.000
_cell.length_c   1.000
_cell.angle_alpha   90.00
_cell.angle_beta   90.00
_cell.angle_gamma   90.00
#
_symmetry.space_group_name_H-M   'P 1'
#
loop_
_entity.id
_entity.type
_entity.pdbx_description
1 polymer ?
#
loop_
_entity_poly.entity_id
_entity_poly.type
_entity_poly.pdbx_seq_one_letter_code
_entity_poly.pdbx_strand_id
1 'polypeptide(L)'
;LSSVTDPYTPLELKYENTRKILESLVGTKAEISILTKSKFVVRDIDLFKKFDDLEVGISISTLDNEFAQLIERGASRPKERLEALKEIHENGIKTYTFISPFFPKITNYKAIIEETMDYTDSYMFENLNFRPHNVPRILNIIKRAYPKILPVYEEFRKDYSQWDSIESEIDAYCKKLKLVYKIEFHHGGFSKS
;
A
#
# COMPACT_ATOMS: atom_id res chain seq x y z
N LEU A 1 2.78 -11.73 -5.79
CA LEU A 1 3.68 -12.08 -4.67
C LEU A 1 3.49 -11.05 -3.55
N SER A 2 2.68 -11.35 -2.50
CA SER A 2 2.55 -10.62 -1.20
C SER A 2 1.21 -10.91 -0.48
N SER A 3 0.68 -12.14 -0.54
CA SER A 3 -0.66 -12.42 0.05
C SER A 3 -0.67 -12.52 1.58
N VAL A 4 0.46 -12.86 2.21
CA VAL A 4 0.56 -13.09 3.67
C VAL A 4 1.79 -12.42 4.29
N THR A 5 2.89 -12.34 3.53
CA THR A 5 4.16 -11.76 3.97
C THR A 5 4.75 -10.91 2.86
N ASP A 6 5.43 -9.83 3.25
CA ASP A 6 6.18 -8.98 2.31
C ASP A 6 7.30 -9.79 1.63
N PRO A 7 7.39 -9.81 0.30
CA PRO A 7 8.39 -10.60 -0.42
C PRO A 7 9.82 -10.04 -0.31
N TYR A 8 10.00 -8.79 0.12
CA TYR A 8 11.29 -8.09 0.18
C TYR A 8 11.68 -7.69 1.62
N THR A 9 11.42 -8.57 2.59
CA THR A 9 11.93 -8.38 3.97
C THR A 9 13.46 -8.24 4.00
N PRO A 10 14.07 -7.69 5.08
CA PRO A 10 15.52 -7.61 5.17
C PRO A 10 16.27 -8.96 5.00
N LEU A 11 15.63 -10.08 5.35
CA LEU A 11 16.20 -11.42 5.17
C LEU A 11 16.28 -11.82 3.70
N GLU A 12 15.46 -11.22 2.82
CA GLU A 12 15.47 -11.48 1.39
C GLU A 12 16.79 -11.07 0.72
N LEU A 13 17.53 -10.11 1.30
CA LEU A 13 18.89 -9.76 0.85
C LEU A 13 19.89 -10.91 0.98
N LYS A 14 19.62 -11.89 1.86
CA LYS A 14 20.47 -13.06 2.07
C LYS A 14 19.94 -14.30 1.35
N TYR A 15 18.63 -14.55 1.45
CA TYR A 15 18.06 -15.82 0.99
C TYR A 15 17.60 -15.79 -0.46
N GLU A 16 17.25 -14.61 -0.99
CA GLU A 16 16.88 -14.41 -2.39
C GLU A 16 15.75 -15.34 -2.86
N ASN A 17 14.79 -15.62 -1.97
CA ASN A 17 13.72 -16.58 -2.27
C ASN A 17 12.78 -16.01 -3.32
N THR A 18 12.40 -14.73 -3.19
CA THR A 18 11.58 -14.03 -4.17
C THR A 18 12.29 -13.98 -5.50
N ARG A 19 13.59 -13.67 -5.50
CA ARG A 19 14.41 -13.66 -6.72
C ARG A 19 14.44 -15.02 -7.41
N LYS A 20 14.71 -16.10 -6.69
CA LYS A 20 14.73 -17.48 -7.24
C LYS A 20 13.39 -17.89 -7.84
N ILE A 21 12.29 -17.49 -7.20
CA ILE A 21 10.94 -17.69 -7.74
C ILE A 21 10.79 -16.93 -9.06
N LEU A 22 11.19 -15.66 -9.11
CA LEU A 22 11.15 -14.86 -10.35
C LEU A 22 12.02 -15.50 -11.44
N GLU A 23 13.26 -15.89 -11.14
CA GLU A 23 14.15 -16.57 -12.10
C GLU A 23 13.50 -17.83 -12.69
N SER A 24 12.77 -18.58 -11.88
CA SER A 24 12.08 -19.81 -12.31
C SER A 24 10.84 -19.54 -13.16
N LEU A 25 10.27 -18.33 -13.07
CA LEU A 25 9.10 -17.89 -13.83
C LEU A 25 9.46 -17.17 -15.13
N VAL A 26 10.74 -16.77 -15.32
CA VAL A 26 11.17 -16.12 -16.56
C VAL A 26 10.86 -16.99 -17.77
N GLY A 27 10.26 -16.39 -18.82
CA GLY A 27 9.85 -17.08 -20.04
C GLY A 27 8.50 -17.81 -19.95
N THR A 28 7.83 -17.77 -18.80
CA THR A 28 6.43 -18.19 -18.69
C THR A 28 5.48 -17.07 -19.11
N LYS A 29 4.19 -17.40 -19.30
CA LYS A 29 3.12 -16.41 -19.55
C LYS A 29 2.42 -15.98 -18.26
N ALA A 30 3.10 -16.08 -17.12
CA ALA A 30 2.51 -15.72 -15.84
C ALA A 30 2.35 -14.21 -15.72
N GLU A 31 1.17 -13.77 -15.28
CA GLU A 31 0.94 -12.39 -14.87
C GLU A 31 1.45 -12.20 -13.43
N ILE A 32 2.38 -11.27 -13.23
CA ILE A 32 3.05 -11.09 -11.94
C ILE A 32 2.76 -9.71 -11.37
N SER A 33 2.00 -9.67 -10.27
CA SER A 33 1.87 -8.46 -9.44
C SER A 33 2.67 -8.63 -8.16
N ILE A 34 3.60 -7.70 -7.90
CA ILE A 34 4.42 -7.63 -6.68
C ILE A 34 3.90 -6.47 -5.83
N LEU A 35 3.76 -6.67 -4.52
CA LEU A 35 3.45 -5.59 -3.59
C LEU A 35 4.44 -5.62 -2.43
N THR A 36 5.00 -4.48 -2.04
CA THR A 36 5.96 -4.43 -0.91
C THR A 36 5.98 -3.08 -0.22
N LYS A 37 6.52 -3.05 1.00
CA LYS A 37 6.85 -1.87 1.80
C LYS A 37 8.36 -1.63 1.88
N SER A 38 9.14 -2.35 1.06
CA SER A 38 10.59 -2.39 1.13
C SER A 38 11.23 -1.78 -0.11
N LYS A 39 12.24 -0.93 0.09
CA LYS A 39 13.06 -0.38 -0.99
C LYS A 39 13.92 -1.44 -1.70
N PHE A 40 14.13 -2.61 -1.09
CA PHE A 40 15.02 -3.65 -1.64
C PHE A 40 14.49 -4.30 -2.92
N VAL A 41 13.24 -4.03 -3.29
CA VAL A 41 12.63 -4.48 -4.54
C VAL A 41 13.40 -4.03 -5.79
N VAL A 42 14.10 -2.90 -5.73
CA VAL A 42 14.91 -2.39 -6.86
C VAL A 42 16.02 -3.35 -7.28
N ARG A 43 16.47 -4.25 -6.39
CA ARG A 43 17.49 -5.27 -6.69
C ARG A 43 17.10 -6.12 -7.89
N ASP A 44 15.82 -6.45 -8.03
CA ASP A 44 15.34 -7.43 -9.00
C ASP A 44 14.80 -6.80 -10.29
N ILE A 45 15.06 -5.50 -10.52
CA ILE A 45 14.73 -4.78 -11.77
C ILE A 45 15.28 -5.50 -13.01
N ASP A 46 16.46 -6.11 -12.91
CA ASP A 46 17.07 -6.88 -14.00
C ASP A 46 16.22 -8.10 -14.41
N LEU A 47 15.49 -8.70 -13.46
CA LEU A 47 14.54 -9.78 -13.73
C LEU A 47 13.18 -9.25 -14.16
N PHE A 48 12.70 -8.15 -13.58
CA PHE A 48 11.41 -7.57 -13.93
C PHE A 48 11.30 -7.27 -15.42
N LYS A 49 12.40 -6.79 -16.03
CA LYS A 49 12.49 -6.52 -17.48
C LYS A 49 12.38 -7.75 -18.38
N LYS A 50 12.41 -8.97 -17.83
CA LYS A 50 12.31 -10.23 -18.58
C LYS A 50 10.88 -10.77 -18.64
N PHE A 51 9.92 -10.08 -18.03
CA PHE A 51 8.51 -10.44 -18.04
C PHE A 51 7.74 -9.50 -18.96
N ASP A 52 6.80 -10.08 -19.72
CA ASP A 52 5.90 -9.30 -20.57
C ASP A 52 4.79 -8.62 -19.75
N ASP A 53 4.30 -9.29 -18.70
CA ASP A 53 3.23 -8.81 -17.83
C ASP A 53 3.64 -8.88 -16.36
N LEU A 54 4.32 -7.82 -15.92
CA LEU A 54 4.72 -7.63 -14.54
C LEU A 54 4.45 -6.20 -14.10
N GLU A 55 3.88 -6.07 -12.90
CA GLU A 55 3.73 -4.80 -12.21
C GLU A 55 4.29 -4.86 -10.78
N VAL A 56 4.81 -3.72 -10.33
CA VAL A 56 5.35 -3.57 -8.97
C VAL A 56 4.62 -2.46 -8.23
N GLY A 57 4.09 -2.83 -7.07
CA GLY A 57 3.37 -1.97 -6.17
C GLY A 57 4.17 -1.63 -4.93
N ILE A 58 4.10 -0.36 -4.54
CA ILE A 58 4.56 0.10 -3.23
C ILE A 58 3.37 0.42 -2.33
N SER A 59 3.37 -0.15 -1.13
CA SER A 59 2.38 0.14 -0.11
C SER A 59 2.81 1.35 0.74
N ILE A 60 1.95 2.36 0.78
CA ILE A 60 2.16 3.60 1.52
C ILE A 60 0.86 4.12 2.14
N SER A 61 0.82 4.24 3.46
CA SER A 61 -0.35 4.75 4.20
C SER A 61 -0.19 6.20 4.63
N THR A 62 1.05 6.70 4.68
CA THR A 62 1.40 8.05 5.11
C THR A 62 2.76 8.47 4.53
N LEU A 63 2.95 9.78 4.36
CA LEU A 63 4.26 10.39 4.09
C LEU A 63 5.00 10.77 5.39
N ASP A 64 4.32 10.70 6.54
CA ASP A 64 4.89 10.98 7.86
C ASP A 64 5.72 9.79 8.36
N ASN A 65 7.03 10.00 8.45
CA ASN A 65 7.99 8.98 8.91
C ASN A 65 7.74 8.52 10.35
N GLU A 66 7.29 9.40 11.26
CA GLU A 66 7.05 9.06 12.66
C GLU A 66 5.80 8.17 12.76
N PHE A 67 4.73 8.54 12.08
CA PHE A 67 3.52 7.72 12.04
C PHE A 67 3.79 6.37 11.37
N ALA A 68 4.52 6.35 10.25
CA ALA A 68 4.91 5.12 9.55
C ALA A 68 5.66 4.14 10.46
N GLN A 69 6.59 4.61 11.29
CA GLN A 69 7.33 3.76 12.23
C GLN A 69 6.44 3.18 13.34
N LEU A 70 5.37 3.88 13.73
CA LEU A 70 4.41 3.39 14.71
C LEU A 70 3.54 2.25 14.15
N ILE A 71 3.16 2.34 12.88
CA ILE A 71 2.28 1.34 12.24
C ILE A 71 3.07 0.14 11.67
N GLU A 72 4.25 0.36 11.12
CA GLU A 72 5.00 -0.58 10.28
C GLU A 72 6.48 -0.64 10.69
N ARG A 73 6.72 -1.02 11.94
CA ARG A 73 8.09 -1.12 12.48
C ARG A 73 8.95 -2.08 11.65
N GLY A 74 10.07 -1.57 11.14
CA GLY A 74 11.05 -2.35 10.39
C GLY A 74 10.89 -2.31 8.87
N ALA A 75 9.83 -1.70 8.34
CA ALA A 75 9.71 -1.41 6.92
C ALA A 75 10.57 -0.21 6.51
N SER A 76 10.82 -0.04 5.20
CA SER A 76 11.51 1.15 4.69
C SER A 76 10.72 2.42 5.01
N ARG A 77 11.41 3.55 5.13
CA ARG A 77 10.75 4.85 5.35
C ARG A 77 9.92 5.22 4.12
N PRO A 78 8.76 5.90 4.27
CA PRO A 78 7.95 6.40 3.16
C PRO A 78 8.76 6.95 1.98
N LYS A 79 9.69 7.88 2.24
CA LYS A 79 10.56 8.47 1.21
C LYS A 79 11.37 7.43 0.43
N GLU A 80 11.98 6.46 1.11
CA GLU A 80 12.77 5.41 0.46
C GLU A 80 11.90 4.49 -0.40
N ARG A 81 10.63 4.28 -0.02
CA ARG A 81 9.69 3.50 -0.82
C ARG A 81 9.28 4.26 -2.09
N LEU A 82 9.09 5.58 -1.99
CA LEU A 82 8.78 6.43 -3.13
C LEU A 82 9.94 6.52 -4.12
N GLU A 83 11.18 6.65 -3.62
CA GLU A 83 12.39 6.59 -4.43
C GLU A 83 12.51 5.25 -5.18
N ALA A 84 12.23 4.14 -4.50
CA ALA A 84 12.21 2.82 -5.13
C ALA A 84 11.12 2.69 -6.21
N LEU A 85 9.90 3.18 -5.95
CA LEU A 85 8.81 3.19 -6.93
C LEU A 85 9.19 3.96 -8.19
N LYS A 86 9.77 5.15 -8.00
CA LYS A 86 10.24 6.00 -9.09
C LYS A 86 11.33 5.32 -9.92
N GLU A 87 12.33 4.72 -9.27
CA GLU A 87 13.41 3.99 -9.95
C GLU A 87 12.86 2.83 -10.80
N ILE A 88 11.88 2.09 -10.28
CA ILE A 88 11.22 1.01 -11.02
C ILE A 88 10.49 1.56 -12.26
N HIS A 89 9.73 2.64 -12.10
CA HIS A 89 9.01 3.29 -13.20
C HIS A 89 9.97 3.80 -14.29
N GLU A 90 11.06 4.47 -13.91
CA GLU A 90 12.09 4.97 -14.82
C GLU A 90 12.79 3.84 -15.61
N ASN A 91 12.70 2.60 -15.12
CA ASN A 91 13.18 1.40 -15.81
C ASN A 91 12.15 0.77 -16.75
N GLY A 92 11.01 1.42 -16.99
CA GLY A 92 9.96 0.99 -17.92
C GLY A 92 9.07 -0.13 -17.38
N ILE A 93 9.07 -0.36 -16.07
CA ILE A 93 8.24 -1.38 -15.42
C ILE A 93 6.95 -0.72 -14.94
N LYS A 94 5.82 -1.39 -15.14
CA LYS A 94 4.52 -0.90 -14.69
C LYS A 94 4.49 -0.83 -13.16
N THR A 95 3.98 0.28 -12.65
CA THR A 95 3.98 0.64 -11.23
C THR A 95 2.60 0.93 -10.70
N TYR A 96 2.36 0.64 -9.43
CA TYR A 96 1.16 1.09 -8.75
C TYR A 96 1.44 1.55 -7.32
N THR A 97 0.63 2.49 -6.83
CA THR A 97 0.69 2.94 -5.44
C THR A 97 -0.49 2.36 -4.68
N PHE A 98 -0.19 1.54 -3.67
CA PHE A 98 -1.20 0.94 -2.80
C PHE A 98 -1.33 1.74 -1.50
N ILE A 99 -2.38 2.56 -1.43
CA ILE A 99 -2.70 3.42 -0.30
C ILE A 99 -3.45 2.59 0.75
N SER A 100 -2.68 1.87 1.55
CA SER A 100 -3.17 0.94 2.57
C SER A 100 -2.23 0.84 3.79
N PRO A 101 -2.79 0.70 5.02
CA PRO A 101 -4.21 0.88 5.31
C PRO A 101 -4.57 2.36 5.31
N PHE A 102 -5.74 2.73 4.77
CA PHE A 102 -6.23 4.10 4.78
C PHE A 102 -6.71 4.49 6.18
N PHE A 103 -6.02 5.40 6.85
CA PHE A 103 -6.38 5.91 8.17
C PHE A 103 -7.25 7.19 8.04
N PRO A 104 -8.54 7.16 8.39
CA PRO A 104 -9.40 8.35 8.31
C PRO A 104 -8.82 9.54 9.07
N LYS A 105 -8.83 10.73 8.46
CA LYS A 105 -8.24 11.98 9.01
C LYS A 105 -6.71 11.99 9.18
N ILE A 106 -6.01 10.90 8.90
CA ILE A 106 -4.53 10.82 8.97
C ILE A 106 -3.92 10.62 7.58
N THR A 107 -4.41 9.65 6.81
CA THR A 107 -3.92 9.38 5.45
C THR A 107 -4.29 10.53 4.53
N ASN A 108 -3.30 11.36 4.19
CA ASN A 108 -3.45 12.41 3.19
C ASN A 108 -3.23 11.83 1.79
N TYR A 109 -4.24 11.16 1.26
CA TYR A 109 -4.17 10.49 -0.05
C TYR A 109 -3.92 11.46 -1.20
N LYS A 110 -4.39 12.71 -1.11
CA LYS A 110 -4.15 13.73 -2.13
C LYS A 110 -2.67 14.07 -2.22
N ALA A 111 -2.01 14.29 -1.09
CA ALA A 111 -0.57 14.54 -1.06
C ALA A 111 0.23 13.32 -1.55
N ILE A 112 -0.20 12.09 -1.25
CA ILE A 112 0.44 10.88 -1.80
C ILE A 112 0.31 10.88 -3.33
N ILE A 113 -0.90 11.08 -3.87
CA ILE A 113 -1.13 11.13 -5.33
C ILE A 113 -0.31 12.24 -5.98
N GLU A 114 -0.33 13.44 -5.43
CA GLU A 114 0.41 14.59 -5.96
C GLU A 114 1.93 14.33 -5.99
N GLU A 115 2.46 13.64 -4.99
CA GLU A 115 3.87 13.24 -4.94
C GLU A 115 4.19 12.15 -5.99
N THR A 116 3.28 11.20 -6.23
CA THR A 116 3.57 9.97 -6.99
C THR A 116 3.02 9.92 -8.41
N MET A 117 2.19 10.88 -8.82
CA MET A 117 1.43 10.81 -10.09
C MET A 117 2.29 10.77 -11.35
N ASP A 118 3.55 11.23 -11.29
CA ASP A 118 4.48 11.20 -12.42
C ASP A 118 5.15 9.83 -12.61
N TYR A 119 5.02 8.90 -11.65
CA TYR A 119 5.67 7.59 -11.66
C TYR A 119 4.79 6.49 -11.07
N THR A 120 3.47 6.63 -11.20
CA THR A 120 2.47 5.64 -10.77
C THR A 120 1.46 5.44 -11.89
N ASP A 121 1.38 4.23 -12.44
CA ASP A 121 0.44 3.91 -13.53
C ASP A 121 -0.98 3.65 -13.02
N SER A 122 -1.12 3.21 -11.76
CA SER A 122 -2.44 3.05 -11.13
C SER A 122 -2.41 3.16 -9.61
N TYR A 123 -3.55 3.52 -9.03
CA TYR A 123 -3.72 3.64 -7.58
C TYR A 123 -4.68 2.59 -7.03
N MET A 124 -4.36 2.03 -5.88
CA MET A 124 -5.26 1.14 -5.16
C MET A 124 -5.45 1.63 -3.73
N PHE A 125 -6.67 1.58 -3.22
CA PHE A 125 -7.01 2.05 -1.88
C PHE A 125 -7.64 0.91 -1.08
N GLU A 126 -7.18 0.69 0.16
CA GLU A 126 -7.79 -0.29 1.07
C GLU A 126 -8.09 0.38 2.41
N ASN A 127 -9.27 0.09 2.96
CA ASN A 127 -9.71 0.68 4.21
C ASN A 127 -9.00 0.08 5.43
N LEU A 128 -8.87 0.86 6.50
CA LEU A 128 -8.38 0.35 7.77
C LEU A 128 -9.33 -0.71 8.35
N ASN A 129 -8.75 -1.86 8.67
CA ASN A 129 -9.51 -3.03 9.11
C ASN A 129 -9.78 -3.00 10.63
N PHE A 130 -11.00 -2.63 11.02
CA PHE A 130 -11.49 -2.62 12.41
C PHE A 130 -12.00 -3.97 12.93
N ARG A 131 -11.52 -5.11 12.42
CA ARG A 131 -11.83 -6.41 13.03
C ARG A 131 -11.45 -6.43 14.51
N PRO A 132 -12.20 -7.14 15.37
CA PRO A 132 -12.02 -7.08 16.83
C PRO A 132 -10.58 -7.28 17.32
N HIS A 133 -9.81 -8.17 16.68
CA HIS A 133 -8.41 -8.43 17.07
C HIS A 133 -7.44 -7.28 16.72
N ASN A 134 -7.78 -6.43 15.74
CA ASN A 134 -6.96 -5.28 15.32
C ASN A 134 -7.27 -4.01 16.13
N VAL A 135 -8.50 -3.87 16.63
CA VAL A 135 -8.98 -2.66 17.31
C VAL A 135 -8.05 -2.19 18.45
N PRO A 136 -7.60 -3.05 19.39
CA PRO A 136 -6.73 -2.61 20.48
C PRO A 136 -5.42 -2.01 19.97
N ARG A 137 -4.82 -2.62 18.95
CA ARG A 137 -3.58 -2.11 18.32
C ARG A 137 -3.82 -0.77 17.65
N ILE A 138 -4.89 -0.65 16.86
CA ILE A 138 -5.25 0.59 16.16
C ILE A 138 -5.46 1.71 17.16
N LEU A 139 -6.34 1.54 18.15
CA LEU A 139 -6.65 2.57 19.13
C LEU A 139 -5.41 2.97 19.96
N ASN A 140 -4.52 2.03 20.27
CA ASN A 140 -3.26 2.34 20.95
C ASN A 140 -2.32 3.19 20.07
N ILE A 141 -2.21 2.88 18.78
CA ILE A 141 -1.44 3.69 17.83
C ILE A 141 -2.02 5.11 17.74
N ILE A 142 -3.34 5.23 17.57
CA ILE A 142 -4.01 6.53 17.50
C ILE A 142 -3.85 7.32 18.81
N LYS A 143 -4.04 6.67 19.97
CA LYS A 143 -3.84 7.30 21.29
C LYS A 143 -2.43 7.87 21.45
N ARG A 144 -1.42 7.18 20.93
CA ARG A 144 -0.01 7.60 21.02
C ARG A 144 0.33 8.72 20.05
N ALA A 145 -0.11 8.61 18.80
CA ALA A 145 0.24 9.56 17.73
C ALA A 145 -0.67 10.80 17.71
N TYR A 146 -1.97 10.60 17.84
CA TYR A 146 -2.99 11.63 17.67
C TYR A 146 -4.10 11.50 18.75
N PRO A 147 -3.77 11.72 20.04
CA PRO A 147 -4.72 11.50 21.15
C PRO A 147 -6.02 12.30 21.01
N LYS A 148 -5.99 13.46 20.35
CA LYS A 148 -7.16 14.33 20.14
C LYS A 148 -8.22 13.73 19.21
N ILE A 149 -7.83 12.84 18.29
CA ILE A 149 -8.76 12.22 17.34
C ILE A 149 -9.14 10.78 17.74
N LEU A 150 -8.65 10.28 18.89
CA LEU A 150 -9.04 8.98 19.42
C LEU A 150 -10.58 8.82 19.55
N PRO A 151 -11.34 9.82 20.05
CA PRO A 151 -12.81 9.70 20.11
C PRO A 151 -13.45 9.53 18.73
N VAL A 152 -12.88 10.16 17.69
CA VAL A 152 -13.35 10.00 16.31
C VAL A 152 -13.19 8.54 15.87
N TYR A 153 -12.05 7.90 16.17
CA TYR A 153 -11.82 6.49 15.84
C TYR A 153 -12.71 5.52 16.63
N GLU A 154 -13.07 5.86 17.88
CA GLU A 154 -13.99 5.06 18.68
C GLU A 154 -15.42 5.08 18.13
N GLU A 155 -15.87 6.20 17.56
CA GLU A 155 -17.16 6.29 16.87
C GLU A 155 -17.10 5.71 15.46
N PHE A 156 -16.06 6.05 14.69
CA PHE A 156 -15.88 5.61 13.30
C PHE A 156 -15.97 4.08 13.16
N ARG A 157 -15.37 3.32 14.09
CA ARG A 157 -15.41 1.85 14.05
C ARG A 157 -16.82 1.24 14.28
N LYS A 158 -17.79 2.02 14.74
CA LYS A 158 -19.17 1.57 15.01
C LYS A 158 -20.07 1.73 13.78
N ASP A 159 -19.72 2.63 12.87
CA ASP A 159 -20.54 3.00 11.72
C ASP A 159 -19.71 2.98 10.44
N TYR A 160 -19.91 1.93 9.64
CA TYR A 160 -19.19 1.72 8.39
C TYR A 160 -19.66 2.61 7.25
N SER A 161 -20.82 3.29 7.36
CA SER A 161 -21.30 4.21 6.32
C SER A 161 -20.38 5.43 6.13
N GLN A 162 -19.54 5.71 7.12
CA GLN A 162 -18.52 6.76 7.01
C GLN A 162 -17.47 6.45 5.94
N TRP A 163 -17.30 5.17 5.56
CA TRP A 163 -16.44 4.78 4.44
C TRP A 163 -17.03 5.20 3.08
N ASP A 164 -18.36 5.19 2.92
CA ASP A 164 -19.03 5.58 1.67
C ASP A 164 -18.69 7.03 1.27
N SER A 165 -18.64 7.92 2.26
CA SER A 165 -18.25 9.32 2.06
C SER A 165 -16.79 9.44 1.63
N ILE A 166 -15.88 8.69 2.26
CA ILE A 166 -14.45 8.71 1.93
C ILE A 166 -14.23 8.13 0.53
N GLU A 167 -14.89 7.03 0.20
CA GLU A 167 -14.84 6.41 -1.13
C GLU A 167 -15.32 7.40 -2.19
N SER A 168 -16.45 8.08 -1.96
CA SER A 168 -16.97 9.10 -2.88
C SER A 168 -15.99 10.27 -3.08
N GLU A 169 -15.30 10.70 -2.02
CA GLU A 169 -14.28 11.75 -2.11
C GLU A 169 -13.04 11.30 -2.92
N ILE A 170 -12.55 10.09 -2.67
CA ILE A 170 -11.42 9.50 -3.41
C ILE A 170 -11.79 9.34 -4.88
N ASP A 171 -12.96 8.77 -5.17
CA ASP A 171 -13.48 8.55 -6.52
C ASP A 171 -13.58 9.87 -7.30
N ALA A 172 -14.19 10.89 -6.71
CA ALA A 172 -14.31 12.20 -7.34
C ALA A 172 -12.94 12.85 -7.64
N TYR A 173 -11.98 12.73 -6.70
CA TYR A 173 -10.64 13.28 -6.88
C TYR A 173 -9.85 12.52 -7.96
N CYS A 174 -9.90 11.20 -7.97
CA CYS A 174 -9.21 10.39 -8.99
C CYS A 174 -9.81 10.60 -10.39
N LYS A 175 -11.15 10.69 -10.51
CA LYS A 175 -11.82 11.05 -11.78
C LYS A 175 -11.42 12.42 -12.28
N LYS A 176 -11.35 13.41 -11.40
CA LYS A 176 -10.91 14.78 -11.75
C LYS A 176 -9.51 14.77 -12.37
N LEU A 177 -8.61 13.94 -11.84
CA LEU A 177 -7.23 13.79 -12.31
C LEU A 177 -7.08 12.76 -13.45
N LYS A 178 -8.16 12.09 -13.85
CA LYS A 178 -8.18 11.03 -14.88
C LYS A 178 -7.21 9.88 -14.58
N LEU A 179 -7.06 9.52 -13.30
CA LEU A 179 -6.20 8.43 -12.87
C LEU A 179 -6.84 7.07 -13.18
N VAL A 180 -6.01 6.04 -13.35
CA VAL A 180 -6.44 4.64 -13.24
C VAL A 180 -6.41 4.26 -11.77
N TYR A 181 -7.53 3.80 -11.21
CA TYR A 181 -7.59 3.46 -9.79
C TYR A 181 -8.63 2.40 -9.46
N LYS A 182 -8.47 1.79 -8.28
CA LYS A 182 -9.41 0.86 -7.66
C LYS A 182 -9.57 1.16 -6.17
N ILE A 183 -10.81 1.19 -5.69
CA ILE A 183 -11.11 1.33 -4.26
C ILE A 183 -11.62 -0.03 -3.76
N GLU A 184 -10.90 -0.62 -2.80
CA GLU A 184 -11.24 -1.90 -2.17
C GLU A 184 -11.60 -1.67 -0.70
N PHE A 185 -12.63 -0.86 -0.48
CA PHE A 185 -13.14 -0.63 0.87
C PHE A 185 -14.10 -1.76 1.24
N HIS A 186 -13.67 -2.59 2.19
CA HIS A 186 -14.50 -3.66 2.72
C HIS A 186 -15.43 -3.10 3.80
N HIS A 187 -16.65 -2.75 3.40
CA HIS A 187 -17.74 -2.37 4.29
C HIS A 187 -18.19 -3.62 5.05
N GLY A 188 -17.97 -3.66 6.36
CA GLY A 188 -18.03 -4.86 7.18
C GLY A 188 -19.30 -5.69 6.99
N GLY A 189 -19.13 -6.88 6.42
CA GLY A 189 -20.15 -7.91 6.37
C GLY A 189 -19.67 -9.12 5.57
N PHE A 190 -18.74 -9.92 6.12
CA PHE A 190 -18.76 -11.33 5.75
C PHE A 190 -20.08 -11.85 6.30
N SER A 191 -21.08 -12.05 5.43
CA SER A 191 -22.10 -13.03 5.78
C SER A 191 -21.35 -14.31 6.10
N LYS A 192 -21.59 -14.87 7.28
CA LYS A 192 -21.19 -16.24 7.53
C LYS A 192 -21.93 -17.09 6.49
N SER A 193 -21.22 -17.55 5.47
CA SER A 193 -21.61 -18.76 4.73
C SER A 193 -21.42 -19.96 5.66
#